data_AF-A0A183CLS1-F1
#
_entry.id   AF-A0A183CLS1-F1
#
_cell.length_a   1.000
_cell.length_b   1.000
_cell.length_c   1.000
_cell.angle_alpha   90.00
_cell.angle_beta   90.00
_cell.angle_gamma   90.00
#
_symmetry.space_group_name_H-M   'P 1'
#
loop_
_entity.id
_entity.type
_entity.pdbx_description
1 polymer ?
#
loop_
_entity_poly.entity_id
_entity_poly.type
_entity_poly.pdbx_seq_one_letter_code
_entity_poly.pdbx_strand_id
1 'polypeptide(L)'
;MDLYLPHTYGSFATERRCNCGDSELFSIEMRRIECDFMPRYLKRGINVDRVAAGICSAAIRFFPAADCPRGVRDIASSAFDAMRPTWDQDLTHEALEVLYKCRLCRHEVHVTYEILGNGNASNDFGRYTDTYARPRVLDSGKNTSFVDIERVYRSMWTNHDFFNRNCKHWTDEITNRIWNLPSRNIF
;
A
#
# COMPACT_ATOMS: atom_id res chain seq x y z
N MET A 1 14.73 -10.77 9.33
CA MET A 1 15.26 -9.72 8.45
C MET A 1 14.06 -8.80 8.20
N ASP A 2 13.98 -7.70 8.94
CA ASP A 2 12.84 -6.75 8.90
C ASP A 2 12.93 -5.89 7.64
N LEU A 3 12.88 -6.54 6.47
CA LEU A 3 12.75 -5.80 5.22
C LEU A 3 11.32 -5.28 5.16
N TYR A 4 11.19 -4.00 4.75
CA TYR A 4 9.94 -3.37 4.32
C TYR A 4 9.06 -2.75 5.42
N LEU A 5 9.63 -1.85 6.23
CA LEU A 5 8.86 -0.95 7.10
C LEU A 5 8.55 0.38 6.40
N PRO A 6 7.29 0.63 5.99
CA PRO A 6 6.88 1.87 5.32
C PRO A 6 7.30 3.14 6.07
N HIS A 7 7.12 3.16 7.39
CA HIS A 7 7.46 4.30 8.23
C HIS A 7 8.95 4.67 8.20
N THR A 8 9.82 3.74 7.81
CA THR A 8 11.26 4.00 7.67
C THR A 8 11.60 4.70 6.34
N TYR A 9 10.82 4.47 5.28
CA TYR A 9 11.16 4.92 3.93
C TYR A 9 10.23 6.03 3.39
N GLY A 10 8.95 6.04 3.79
CA GLY A 10 7.93 6.92 3.24
C GLY A 10 7.85 8.32 3.85
N SER A 11 8.74 8.68 4.79
CA SER A 11 8.68 9.93 5.57
C SER A 11 7.32 10.12 6.26
N PHE A 12 7.08 9.34 7.31
CA PHE A 12 5.84 9.39 8.08
C PHE A 12 5.88 10.49 9.16
N ALA A 13 4.96 11.44 9.10
CA ALA A 13 4.80 12.48 10.10
C ALA A 13 3.75 12.06 11.13
N THR A 14 4.18 11.73 12.35
CA THR A 14 3.28 11.39 13.45
C THR A 14 2.51 12.61 13.93
N GLU A 15 1.21 12.46 14.16
CA GLU A 15 0.35 13.55 14.63
C GLU A 15 -0.18 13.29 16.04
N ARG A 16 -0.43 14.37 16.79
CA ARG A 16 -1.02 14.27 18.12
C ARG A 16 -2.54 14.21 18.02
N ARG A 17 -3.11 13.19 18.66
CA ARG A 17 -4.55 13.08 18.89
C ARG A 17 -5.07 14.17 19.83
N CYS A 18 -6.35 14.50 19.69
CA CYS A 18 -7.06 15.30 20.69
C CYS A 18 -7.41 14.45 21.93
N ASN A 19 -7.66 15.09 23.07
CA ASN A 19 -8.01 14.41 24.34
C ASN A 19 -9.52 14.11 24.48
N CYS A 20 -10.34 14.41 23.47
CA CYS A 20 -11.80 14.33 23.53
C CYS A 20 -12.35 12.89 23.43
N GLY A 21 -11.50 11.92 23.07
CA GLY A 21 -11.89 10.52 22.88
C GLY A 21 -12.21 10.17 21.42
N ASP A 22 -11.97 8.90 21.08
CA ASP A 22 -12.06 8.39 19.70
C ASP A 22 -13.51 8.37 19.16
N SER A 23 -14.51 8.31 20.05
CA SER A 23 -15.94 8.40 19.68
C SER A 23 -16.32 9.75 19.09
N GLU A 24 -15.48 10.77 19.28
CA GLU A 24 -15.73 12.14 18.86
C GLU A 24 -15.13 12.44 17.48
N LEU A 25 -14.39 11.50 16.87
CA LEU A 25 -13.71 11.65 15.60
C LEU A 25 -14.57 11.14 14.43
N PHE A 26 -14.78 12.01 13.45
CA PHE A 26 -15.55 11.71 12.23
C PHE A 26 -14.72 12.02 10.99
N SER A 27 -14.73 11.09 10.02
CA SER A 27 -13.99 11.26 8.77
C SER A 27 -14.57 12.41 7.96
N ILE A 28 -13.71 13.33 7.53
CA ILE A 28 -14.08 14.42 6.62
C ILE A 28 -13.46 14.27 5.24
N GLU A 29 -12.36 13.53 5.13
CA GLU A 29 -11.69 13.22 3.86
C GLU A 29 -11.06 11.84 3.96
N MET A 30 -11.13 11.08 2.88
CA MET A 30 -10.43 9.80 2.73
C MET A 30 -9.60 9.86 1.45
N ARG A 31 -8.36 9.40 1.52
CA ARG A 31 -7.45 9.39 0.39
C ARG A 31 -6.73 8.06 0.32
N ARG A 32 -6.58 7.54 -0.89
CA ARG A 32 -5.56 6.54 -1.15
C ARG A 32 -4.28 7.25 -1.52
N ILE A 33 -3.23 6.88 -0.81
CA ILE A 33 -1.91 7.44 -1.00
C ILE A 33 -0.97 6.34 -1.44
N GLU A 34 -0.13 6.67 -2.40
CA GLU A 34 0.97 5.83 -2.84
C GLU A 34 2.28 6.50 -2.39
N CYS A 35 3.16 5.73 -1.75
CA CYS A 35 4.47 6.19 -1.28
C CYS A 35 5.60 5.28 -1.73
N ASP A 36 6.80 5.85 -1.79
CA ASP A 36 8.01 5.13 -2.17
C ASP A 36 8.46 4.19 -1.06
N PHE A 37 8.47 2.89 -1.39
CA PHE A 37 8.67 1.84 -0.39
C PHE A 37 10.07 1.22 -0.40
N MET A 38 10.92 1.70 -1.30
CA MET A 38 12.24 1.12 -1.52
C MET A 38 13.22 2.21 -1.99
N PRO A 39 14.47 2.20 -1.49
CA PRO A 39 15.53 3.07 -1.99
C PRO A 39 15.67 2.99 -3.51
N ARG A 40 15.90 4.13 -4.16
CA ARG A 40 16.03 4.23 -5.63
C ARG A 40 17.08 3.27 -6.22
N TYR A 41 18.13 2.92 -5.48
CA TYR A 41 19.17 2.01 -5.97
C TYR A 41 18.69 0.55 -6.03
N LEU A 42 17.88 0.09 -5.08
CA LEU A 42 17.27 -1.25 -5.13
C LEU A 42 16.19 -1.31 -6.22
N LYS A 43 15.41 -0.23 -6.40
CA LYS A 43 14.50 -0.09 -7.54
C LYS A 43 15.24 -0.17 -8.88
N ARG A 44 16.42 0.44 -8.98
CA ARG A 44 17.29 0.35 -10.17
C ARG A 44 17.82 -1.06 -10.39
N GLY A 45 18.26 -1.76 -9.35
CA GLY A 45 18.68 -3.17 -9.44
C GLY A 45 17.58 -4.05 -10.02
N ILE A 46 16.38 -3.96 -9.45
CA ILE A 46 15.19 -4.69 -9.92
C ILE A 46 14.83 -4.30 -11.36
N ASN A 47 14.91 -3.01 -11.72
CA ASN A 47 14.65 -2.56 -13.09
C ASN A 47 15.72 -3.03 -14.09
N VAL A 48 16.99 -3.08 -13.69
CA VAL A 48 18.08 -3.64 -14.52
C VAL A 48 17.85 -5.12 -14.74
N ASP A 49 17.48 -5.85 -13.69
CA ASP A 49 17.08 -7.25 -13.81
C ASP A 49 15.94 -7.35 -14.82
N ARG A 50 14.86 -6.54 -14.71
CA ARG A 50 13.71 -6.50 -15.65
C ARG A 50 14.13 -6.34 -17.12
N VAL A 51 15.04 -5.42 -17.40
CA VAL A 51 15.59 -5.23 -18.75
C VAL A 51 16.35 -6.48 -19.20
N ALA A 52 17.15 -7.09 -18.31
CA ALA A 52 17.90 -8.29 -18.62
C ALA A 52 16.99 -9.47 -19.01
N ALA A 53 15.88 -9.75 -18.30
CA ALA A 53 14.98 -10.83 -18.76
C ALA A 53 14.10 -10.45 -19.95
N GLY A 54 13.78 -9.16 -20.15
CA GLY A 54 13.15 -8.72 -21.40
C GLY A 54 14.02 -9.07 -22.61
N ILE A 55 15.33 -8.81 -22.50
CA ILE A 55 16.34 -9.18 -23.50
C ILE A 55 16.46 -10.71 -23.61
N CYS A 56 16.51 -11.45 -22.49
CA CYS A 56 16.59 -12.92 -22.53
C CYS A 56 15.33 -13.58 -23.12
N SER A 57 14.13 -13.06 -22.84
CA SER A 57 12.87 -13.57 -23.40
C SER A 57 12.79 -13.31 -24.90
N ALA A 58 13.28 -12.16 -25.36
CA ALA A 58 13.43 -11.89 -26.80
C ALA A 58 14.44 -12.85 -27.44
N ALA A 59 15.59 -13.11 -26.80
CA ALA A 59 16.60 -14.03 -27.29
C ALA A 59 16.07 -15.48 -27.43
N ILE A 60 15.29 -15.98 -26.47
CA ILE A 60 14.63 -17.31 -26.56
C ILE A 60 13.73 -17.43 -27.79
N ARG A 61 13.13 -16.33 -28.26
CA ARG A 61 12.26 -16.34 -29.44
C ARG A 61 13.02 -16.59 -30.74
N PHE A 62 14.34 -16.41 -30.75
CA PHE A 62 15.21 -16.64 -31.92
C PHE A 62 15.92 -18.00 -31.89
N PHE A 63 15.81 -18.76 -30.81
CA PHE A 63 16.32 -20.13 -30.72
C PHE A 63 15.15 -21.11 -30.61
N PRO A 64 14.95 -22.05 -31.57
CA PRO A 64 13.99 -23.13 -31.36
C PRO A 64 14.33 -23.87 -30.06
N ALA A 65 13.32 -24.21 -29.26
CA ALA A 65 13.48 -24.67 -27.87
C ALA A 65 14.44 -25.87 -27.66
N ALA A 66 14.78 -26.59 -28.73
CA ALA A 66 15.73 -27.70 -28.72
C ALA A 66 17.21 -27.28 -28.75
N ASP A 67 17.54 -26.08 -29.25
CA ASP A 67 18.92 -25.61 -29.47
C ASP A 67 19.34 -24.46 -28.54
N CYS A 68 18.49 -24.10 -27.56
CA CYS A 68 18.82 -23.07 -26.59
C CYS A 68 19.94 -23.57 -25.66
N PRO A 69 21.11 -22.91 -25.59
CA PRO A 69 22.20 -23.33 -24.72
C PRO A 69 21.72 -23.35 -23.26
N ARG A 70 22.04 -24.41 -22.50
CA ARG A 70 21.62 -24.57 -21.09
C ARG A 70 21.88 -23.31 -20.25
N GLY A 71 23.04 -22.68 -20.42
CA GLY A 71 23.37 -21.44 -19.71
C GLY A 71 22.39 -20.29 -20.00
N VAL A 72 21.90 -20.16 -21.23
CA VAL A 72 20.89 -19.14 -21.60
C VAL A 72 19.52 -19.48 -21.01
N ARG A 73 19.16 -20.77 -21.00
CA ARG A 73 17.91 -21.24 -20.39
C ARG A 73 17.90 -21.04 -18.87
N ASP A 74 19.01 -21.37 -18.21
CA ASP A 74 19.14 -21.27 -16.75
C ASP A 74 19.19 -19.81 -16.30
N ILE A 75 19.86 -18.94 -17.06
CA ILE A 75 19.82 -17.48 -16.82
C ILE A 75 18.41 -16.95 -17.04
N ALA A 76 17.73 -17.36 -18.11
CA ALA A 76 16.36 -16.92 -18.38
C ALA A 76 15.37 -17.37 -17.31
N SER A 77 15.42 -18.64 -16.89
CA SER A 77 14.58 -19.16 -15.78
C SER A 77 14.89 -18.49 -14.45
N SER A 78 16.17 -18.31 -14.12
CA SER A 78 16.56 -17.61 -12.88
C SER A 78 16.13 -16.15 -12.89
N ALA A 79 16.22 -15.48 -14.04
CA ALA A 79 15.75 -14.11 -14.20
C ALA A 79 14.21 -14.03 -14.18
N PHE A 80 13.50 -15.02 -14.71
CA PHE A 80 12.04 -15.14 -14.65
C PHE A 80 11.56 -15.35 -13.21
N ASP A 81 12.21 -16.24 -12.46
CA ASP A 81 11.90 -16.54 -11.06
C ASP A 81 12.26 -15.37 -10.14
N ALA A 82 13.37 -14.68 -10.42
CA ALA A 82 13.74 -13.43 -9.75
C ALA A 82 12.77 -12.27 -10.06
N MET A 83 12.11 -12.30 -11.22
CA MET A 83 11.13 -11.29 -11.64
C MET A 83 9.71 -11.57 -11.25
N ARG A 84 9.36 -12.82 -10.97
CA ARG A 84 8.02 -13.23 -10.54
C ARG A 84 7.45 -12.21 -9.54
N PRO A 85 8.17 -11.79 -8.47
CA PRO A 85 7.67 -10.83 -7.48
C PRO A 85 7.58 -9.38 -7.97
N THR A 86 7.73 -9.05 -9.26
CA THR A 86 7.83 -7.63 -9.70
C THR A 86 7.13 -7.37 -11.03
N TRP A 87 6.46 -8.37 -11.60
CA TRP A 87 6.01 -8.29 -12.97
C TRP A 87 4.84 -7.32 -13.19
N ASP A 88 3.92 -7.20 -12.23
CA ASP A 88 2.68 -6.43 -12.41
C ASP A 88 2.47 -5.28 -11.40
N GLN A 89 3.38 -5.05 -10.47
CA GLN A 89 3.15 -4.05 -9.41
C GLN A 89 4.31 -3.05 -9.33
N ASP A 90 3.99 -1.79 -9.62
CA ASP A 90 4.77 -0.65 -9.17
C ASP A 90 5.21 -0.89 -7.72
N LEU A 91 6.51 -0.75 -7.47
CA LEU A 91 7.18 -0.90 -6.17
C LEU A 91 6.80 0.24 -5.20
N THR A 92 5.52 0.58 -5.18
CA THR A 92 4.87 1.60 -4.36
C THR A 92 4.04 0.90 -3.30
N HIS A 93 4.01 1.48 -2.12
CA HIS A 93 3.14 1.05 -1.05
C HIS A 93 1.87 1.89 -1.10
N GLU A 94 0.71 1.24 -1.10
CA GLU A 94 -0.59 1.90 -1.07
C GLU A 94 -1.20 1.80 0.32
N ALA A 95 -1.51 2.96 0.90
CA ALA A 95 -2.16 3.09 2.19
C ALA A 95 -3.46 3.91 2.08
N LEU A 96 -4.37 3.71 3.02
CA LEU A 96 -5.56 4.53 3.18
C LEU A 96 -5.31 5.59 4.25
N GLU A 97 -5.27 6.86 3.83
CA GLU A 97 -5.23 8.00 4.73
C GLU A 97 -6.65 8.51 4.98
N VAL A 98 -7.00 8.73 6.25
CA VAL A 98 -8.28 9.33 6.64
C VAL A 98 -8.01 10.56 7.50
N LEU A 99 -8.57 11.69 7.07
CA LEU A 99 -8.61 12.91 7.86
C LEU A 99 -9.87 12.89 8.72
N TYR A 100 -9.67 12.93 10.03
CA TYR A 100 -10.73 13.02 11.01
C TYR A 100 -10.84 14.43 11.58
N LYS A 101 -12.08 14.83 11.88
CA LYS A 101 -12.37 16.05 12.64
C LYS A 101 -13.08 15.70 13.93
N CYS A 102 -12.56 16.17 15.05
CA CYS A 102 -13.22 16.04 16.33
C CYS A 102 -14.47 16.93 16.40
N ARG A 103 -15.64 16.40 16.74
CA ARG A 103 -16.85 17.23 16.86
C ARG A 103 -16.83 18.18 18.05
N LEU A 104 -16.09 17.86 19.13
CA LEU A 104 -16.02 18.68 20.35
C LEU A 104 -15.04 19.84 20.23
N CYS A 105 -13.77 19.54 19.91
CA CYS A 105 -12.71 20.55 19.88
C CYS A 105 -12.33 21.02 18.47
N ARG A 106 -12.94 20.44 17.43
CA ARG A 106 -12.67 20.74 16.00
C ARG A 106 -11.24 20.46 15.55
N HIS A 107 -10.40 19.87 16.39
CA HIS A 107 -9.06 19.42 16.05
C HIS A 107 -9.14 18.39 14.92
N GLU A 108 -8.30 18.59 13.91
CA GLU A 108 -8.17 17.71 12.77
C GLU A 108 -6.94 16.82 12.96
N VAL A 109 -7.09 15.54 12.64
CA VAL A 109 -6.04 14.55 12.82
C VAL A 109 -6.05 13.56 11.68
N HIS A 110 -4.88 13.29 11.12
CA HIS A 110 -4.68 12.26 10.11
C HIS A 110 -4.45 10.90 10.78
N VAL A 111 -5.01 9.86 10.16
CA VAL A 111 -4.73 8.47 10.51
C VAL A 111 -4.46 7.71 9.22
N THR A 112 -3.40 6.91 9.21
CA THR A 112 -3.02 6.10 8.06
C THR A 112 -3.23 4.63 8.38
N TYR A 113 -4.09 3.98 7.58
CA TYR A 113 -4.41 2.56 7.65
C TYR A 113 -3.66 1.82 6.54
N GLU A 114 -2.93 0.78 6.91
CA GLU A 114 -2.10 0.03 5.96
C GLU A 114 -1.80 -1.39 6.41
N ILE A 115 -1.36 -2.24 5.47
CA ILE A 115 -0.71 -3.52 5.79
C ILE A 115 0.77 -3.46 5.43
N LEU A 116 1.59 -3.75 6.43
CA LEU A 116 3.04 -3.78 6.35
C LEU A 116 3.51 -5.08 5.70
N GLY A 117 4.71 -5.07 5.11
CA GLY A 117 5.24 -6.20 4.33
C GLY A 117 5.46 -7.50 5.13
N ASN A 118 5.46 -7.42 6.46
CA ASN A 118 5.53 -8.57 7.37
C ASN A 118 4.15 -9.17 7.72
N GLY A 119 3.06 -8.63 7.16
CA GLY A 119 1.69 -9.03 7.47
C GLY A 119 1.04 -8.24 8.62
N ASN A 120 1.78 -7.40 9.33
CA ASN A 120 1.17 -6.59 10.38
C ASN A 120 0.34 -5.48 9.73
N ALA A 121 -0.87 -5.25 10.21
CA ALA A 121 -1.63 -4.06 9.85
C ALA A 121 -1.27 -2.90 10.81
N SER A 122 -1.36 -1.67 10.33
CA SER A 122 -1.13 -0.43 11.08
C SER A 122 -2.30 0.55 10.90
N ASN A 123 -2.54 1.38 11.91
CA ASN A 123 -3.54 2.46 11.94
C ASN A 123 -2.98 3.71 12.67
N ASP A 124 -1.72 4.03 12.42
CA ASP A 124 -1.01 5.06 13.17
C ASP A 124 -1.56 6.49 12.91
N PHE A 125 -1.57 7.30 13.96
CA PHE A 125 -1.90 8.73 13.88
C PHE A 125 -0.78 9.49 13.19
N GLY A 126 -1.07 10.00 12.01
CA GLY A 126 -0.12 10.65 11.13
C GLY A 126 -0.41 10.39 9.67
N ARG A 127 0.49 10.87 8.83
CA ARG A 127 0.42 10.73 7.37
C ARG A 127 1.81 10.70 6.75
N TYR A 128 1.91 10.10 5.57
CA TYR A 128 3.09 10.24 4.73
C TYR A 128 3.16 11.64 4.12
N THR A 129 4.35 12.24 4.16
CA THR A 129 4.58 13.56 3.56
C THR A 129 5.20 13.50 2.17
N ASP A 130 5.84 12.38 1.82
CA ASP A 130 6.45 12.15 0.51
C ASP A 130 5.62 11.14 -0.31
N THR A 131 4.44 11.58 -0.73
CA THR A 131 3.50 10.79 -1.54
C THR A 131 3.59 11.18 -3.01
N TYR A 132 3.27 10.25 -3.91
CA TYR A 132 3.11 10.57 -5.33
C TYR A 132 2.07 11.68 -5.55
N ALA A 133 2.32 12.55 -6.54
CA ALA A 133 1.72 13.88 -6.68
C ALA A 133 0.18 13.95 -6.82
N ARG A 134 -0.53 12.82 -6.85
CA ARG A 134 -2.00 12.78 -6.91
C ARG A 134 -2.57 11.70 -6.00
N PRO A 135 -2.76 12.01 -4.70
CA PRO A 135 -3.61 11.20 -3.85
C PRO A 135 -4.98 11.01 -4.50
N ARG A 136 -5.50 9.78 -4.52
CA ARG A 136 -6.87 9.54 -5.00
C ARG A 136 -7.83 9.86 -3.86
N VAL A 137 -8.45 11.03 -3.92
CA VAL A 137 -9.51 11.41 -2.99
C VAL A 137 -10.71 10.49 -3.21
N LEU A 138 -11.06 9.75 -2.17
CA LEU A 138 -12.26 8.94 -2.10
C LEU A 138 -13.37 9.85 -1.58
N ASP A 139 -14.04 10.54 -2.50
CA ASP A 139 -15.10 11.50 -2.19
C ASP A 139 -16.32 10.73 -1.64
N SER A 140 -16.35 10.47 -0.33
CA SER A 140 -17.41 9.65 0.25
C SER A 140 -18.60 10.47 0.72
N GLY A 141 -18.46 11.79 0.91
CA GLY A 141 -19.49 12.66 1.51
C GLY A 141 -20.05 12.13 2.86
N LYS A 142 -19.44 11.08 3.41
CA LYS A 142 -20.01 10.22 4.43
C LYS A 142 -19.14 10.34 5.68
N ASN A 143 -19.70 11.02 6.67
CA ASN A 143 -19.10 11.18 7.98
C ASN A 143 -19.13 9.85 8.72
N THR A 144 -18.09 9.05 8.54
CA THR A 144 -17.95 7.75 9.18
C THR A 144 -17.19 7.94 10.49
N SER A 145 -17.69 7.34 11.57
CA SER A 145 -17.00 7.45 12.85
C SER A 145 -15.68 6.70 12.82
N PHE A 146 -14.67 7.21 13.53
CA PHE A 146 -13.40 6.52 13.71
C PHE A 146 -13.60 5.11 14.27
N VAL A 147 -14.53 4.95 15.23
CA VAL A 147 -14.84 3.64 15.85
C VAL A 147 -15.39 2.63 14.85
N ASP A 148 -16.21 3.05 13.88
CA ASP A 148 -16.73 2.15 12.85
C ASP A 148 -15.63 1.76 11.85
N ILE A 149 -14.77 2.71 11.46
CA ILE A 149 -13.60 2.42 10.59
C ILE A 149 -12.62 1.49 11.30
N GLU A 150 -12.33 1.73 12.59
CA GLU A 150 -11.51 0.85 13.43
C GLU A 150 -12.05 -0.58 13.49
N ARG A 151 -13.37 -0.73 13.56
CA ARG A 151 -13.99 -2.05 13.55
C ARG A 151 -13.76 -2.77 12.22
N VAL A 152 -13.88 -2.05 11.10
CA VAL A 152 -13.56 -2.59 9.77
C VAL A 152 -12.09 -2.97 9.71
N TYR A 153 -11.19 -2.06 10.08
CA TYR A 153 -9.75 -2.27 10.13
C TYR A 153 -9.37 -3.53 10.91
N ARG A 154 -9.89 -3.71 12.13
CA ARG A 154 -9.62 -4.90 12.97
C ARG A 154 -10.16 -6.20 12.39
N SER A 155 -11.11 -6.12 11.45
CA SER A 155 -11.65 -7.28 10.73
C SER A 155 -10.89 -7.60 9.43
N MET A 156 -9.91 -6.76 9.07
CA MET A 156 -9.07 -6.98 7.91
C MET A 156 -8.11 -8.13 8.16
N TRP A 157 -7.73 -8.81 7.09
CA TRP A 157 -6.73 -9.85 7.13
C TRP A 157 -5.31 -9.27 7.29
N THR A 158 -4.42 -10.09 7.84
CA THR A 158 -3.01 -9.77 8.13
C THR A 158 -2.04 -10.77 7.47
N ASN A 159 -2.54 -11.79 6.78
CA ASN A 159 -1.68 -12.70 6.03
C ASN A 159 -1.29 -12.10 4.68
N HIS A 160 -0.26 -11.26 4.72
CA HIS A 160 0.33 -10.64 3.54
C HIS A 160 1.00 -11.69 2.63
N ASP A 161 0.63 -11.65 1.35
CA ASP A 161 1.27 -12.38 0.27
C ASP A 161 1.57 -11.38 -0.84
N PHE A 162 2.83 -11.33 -1.27
CA PHE A 162 3.27 -10.32 -2.22
C PHE A 162 2.45 -10.32 -3.52
N PHE A 163 2.03 -11.50 -4.00
CA PHE A 163 1.42 -11.67 -5.31
C PHE A 163 -0.07 -11.37 -5.31
N ASN A 164 -0.81 -11.93 -4.36
CA ASN A 164 -2.28 -11.93 -4.37
C ASN A 164 -2.91 -11.31 -3.12
N ARG A 165 -2.11 -10.89 -2.13
CA ARG A 165 -2.59 -10.30 -0.86
C ARG A 165 -1.62 -9.23 -0.35
N ASN A 166 -1.40 -8.21 -1.16
CA ASN A 166 -0.51 -7.08 -0.86
C ASN A 166 -1.26 -5.82 -0.41
N CYS A 167 -0.52 -4.74 -0.16
CA CYS A 167 -1.05 -3.45 0.28
C CYS A 167 -2.13 -2.86 -0.64
N LYS A 168 -2.04 -3.03 -1.96
CA LYS A 168 -3.06 -2.53 -2.90
C LYS A 168 -4.38 -3.26 -2.73
N HIS A 169 -4.34 -4.59 -2.70
CA HIS A 169 -5.53 -5.42 -2.45
C HIS A 169 -6.15 -5.14 -1.08
N TRP A 170 -5.31 -4.94 -0.06
CA TRP A 170 -5.75 -4.62 1.29
C TRP A 170 -6.44 -3.25 1.35
N THR A 171 -5.82 -2.23 0.74
CA THR A 171 -6.35 -0.86 0.65
C THR A 171 -7.64 -0.81 -0.17
N ASP A 172 -7.74 -1.62 -1.23
CA ASP A 172 -8.97 -1.83 -1.98
C ASP A 172 -10.10 -2.35 -1.11
N GLU A 173 -9.83 -3.43 -0.38
CA GLU A 173 -10.85 -4.10 0.42
C GLU A 173 -11.31 -3.26 1.60
N ILE A 174 -10.41 -2.62 2.35
CA ILE A 174 -10.80 -1.75 3.48
C ILE A 174 -11.63 -0.57 2.98
N THR A 175 -11.23 0.04 1.86
CA THR A 175 -11.99 1.15 1.24
C THR A 175 -13.41 0.70 0.91
N ASN A 176 -13.56 -0.46 0.25
CA ASN A 176 -14.87 -1.01 -0.11
C ASN A 176 -15.73 -1.33 1.11
N ARG A 177 -15.14 -1.91 2.17
CA ARG A 177 -15.85 -2.22 3.41
C ARG A 177 -16.33 -0.94 4.13
N ILE A 178 -15.50 0.11 4.19
CA ILE A 178 -15.87 1.41 4.76
C ILE A 178 -17.00 2.05 3.94
N TRP A 179 -16.91 2.02 2.61
CA TRP A 179 -17.95 2.54 1.71
C TRP A 179 -19.31 1.92 1.99
N ASN A 180 -19.33 0.61 2.26
CA ASN A 180 -20.55 -0.16 2.54
C ASN A 180 -21.07 -0.06 3.98
N LEU A 181 -20.41 0.69 4.88
CA LEU A 181 -20.98 0.95 6.21
C LEU A 181 -22.33 1.70 6.08
N PRO A 182 -23.28 1.52 7.01
CA PRO A 182 -24.48 2.35 7.00
C PRO A 182 -24.11 3.82 7.25
N SER A 183 -24.64 4.73 6.43
CA SER A 183 -24.49 6.17 6.65
C SER A 183 -25.17 6.55 7.97
N ARG A 184 -24.42 7.18 8.87
CA ARG A 184 -24.97 7.80 10.08
C ARG A 184 -25.07 9.29 9.82
N ASN A 185 -26.26 9.86 9.99
CA ASN A 185 -26.42 11.32 10.05
C ASN A 185 -25.77 11.79 11.35
N ILE A 186 -24.60 12.39 11.23
CA ILE A 186 -23.85 12.94 12.36
C ILE A 186 -23.55 14.40 12.06
N PHE A 187 -24.57 15.14 11.64
CA PHE A 187 -24.71 16.59 11.74
C PHE A 187 -26.20 16.93 11.73
#